data_AF-A0A925DXI4-F1
#
_entry.id   AF-A0A925DXI4-F1
#
_cell.length_a   1.000
_cell.length_b   1.000
_cell.length_c   1.000
_cell.angle_alpha   90.00
_cell.angle_beta   90.00
_cell.angle_gamma   90.00
#
_symmetry.space_group_name_H-M   'P 1'
#
loop_
_entity.id
_entity.type
_entity.pdbx_description
1 polymer ?
#
loop_
_entity_poly.entity_id
_entity_poly.type
_entity_poly.pdbx_seq_one_letter_code
_entity_poly.pdbx_strand_id
1 'polypeptide(L)'
;MSVLAQEHKAINLGQGFPDFLMDTTLTDLVNETMRAGNNQYVHMNGLQSLREALAEKVKYLYETDIDANAEITITPGGTYAIYTAFTAILQKGDEVIVFEPAYDSYIPNIE
;
A
#
# COMPACT_ATOMS: atom_id res chain seq x y z
N MET A 1 0.35 16.77 -14.52
CA MET A 1 -0.44 17.92 -14.02
C MET A 1 0.24 18.68 -12.89
N SER A 2 0.89 18.01 -11.93
CA SER A 2 1.53 18.70 -10.78
C SER A 2 2.60 19.71 -11.18
N VAL A 3 3.47 19.38 -12.16
CA VAL A 3 4.50 20.31 -12.68
C VAL A 3 3.86 21.58 -13.25
N LEU A 4 2.82 21.44 -14.06
CA LEU A 4 2.11 22.57 -14.67
C LEU A 4 1.45 23.47 -13.60
N ALA A 5 0.86 22.88 -12.57
CA ALA A 5 0.30 23.65 -11.46
C ALA A 5 1.37 24.47 -10.73
N GLN A 6 2.56 23.87 -10.52
CA GLN A 6 3.69 24.56 -9.91
C GLN A 6 4.22 25.71 -10.77
N GLU A 7 4.40 25.49 -12.07
CA GLU A 7 4.87 26.51 -13.04
C GLU A 7 3.95 27.74 -13.06
N HIS A 8 2.64 27.53 -12.97
CA HIS A 8 1.64 28.59 -13.00
C HIS A 8 1.21 29.09 -11.61
N LYS A 9 1.81 28.60 -10.53
CA LYS A 9 1.41 28.91 -9.14
C LYS A 9 -0.09 28.68 -8.89
N ALA A 10 -0.64 27.66 -9.55
CA ALA A 10 -2.03 27.26 -9.41
C ALA A 10 -2.21 26.34 -8.20
N ILE A 11 -3.41 26.36 -7.60
CA ILE A 11 -3.79 25.37 -6.58
C ILE A 11 -3.99 24.03 -7.28
N ASN A 12 -3.24 23.00 -6.85
CA ASN A 12 -3.33 21.67 -7.43
C ASN A 12 -4.36 20.80 -6.68
N LEU A 13 -5.59 20.75 -7.21
CA LEU A 13 -6.66 19.88 -6.70
C LEU A 13 -6.72 18.51 -7.40
N GLY A 14 -5.74 18.20 -8.26
CA GLY A 14 -5.68 16.93 -9.01
C GLY A 14 -4.72 15.88 -8.43
N GLN A 15 -3.88 16.25 -7.47
CA GLN A 15 -2.94 15.31 -6.85
C GLN A 15 -3.64 14.47 -5.77
N GLY A 16 -3.31 13.17 -5.72
CA GLY A 16 -3.88 12.23 -4.76
C GLY A 16 -3.13 12.09 -3.44
N PHE A 17 -2.15 12.95 -3.16
CA PHE A 17 -1.43 12.96 -1.88
C PHE A 17 -1.89 14.12 -0.99
N PRO A 18 -2.01 13.88 0.33
CA PRO A 18 -2.51 14.88 1.27
C PRO A 18 -1.54 16.06 1.44
N ASP A 19 -2.08 17.24 1.74
CA ASP A 19 -1.35 18.46 2.08
C ASP A 19 -1.32 18.74 3.59
N PHE A 20 -1.97 17.90 4.40
CA PHE A 20 -1.91 17.94 5.86
C PHE A 20 -0.71 17.17 6.41
N LEU A 21 -0.29 17.55 7.62
CA LEU A 21 0.80 16.89 8.33
C LEU A 21 0.35 15.52 8.87
N MET A 22 1.30 14.59 8.91
CA MET A 22 1.12 13.31 9.61
C MET A 22 0.87 13.53 11.11
N ASP A 23 0.12 12.62 11.74
CA ASP A 23 -0.05 12.62 13.19
C ASP A 23 1.32 12.51 13.88
N THR A 24 1.58 13.40 14.84
CA THR A 24 2.87 13.49 15.53
C THR A 24 3.22 12.21 16.27
N THR A 25 2.22 11.49 16.77
CA THR A 25 2.40 10.20 17.44
C THR A 25 3.07 9.20 16.50
N LEU A 26 2.64 9.15 15.24
CA LEU A 26 3.22 8.25 14.25
C LEU A 26 4.67 8.63 13.93
N THR A 27 4.95 9.92 13.74
CA THR A 27 6.32 10.37 13.46
C THR A 27 7.27 10.13 14.64
N ASP A 28 6.78 10.28 15.87
CA ASP A 28 7.56 10.06 17.09
C ASP A 28 7.89 8.58 17.28
N LEU A 29 6.92 7.68 17.09
CA LEU A 29 7.12 6.23 17.17
C LEU A 29 8.11 5.73 16.13
N VAL A 30 8.04 6.25 14.89
CA VAL A 30 9.01 5.91 13.84
C VAL A 30 10.42 6.36 14.25
N ASN A 31 10.58 7.60 14.71
CA ASN A 31 11.87 8.14 15.15
C ASN A 31 12.46 7.33 16.33
N GLU A 32 11.66 7.02 17.34
CA GLU A 32 12.05 6.18 18.47
C GLU A 32 12.52 4.80 18.01
N THR A 33 11.70 4.14 17.20
CA THR A 33 11.96 2.77 16.71
C THR A 33 13.24 2.71 15.88
N MET A 34 13.48 3.71 15.03
CA MET A 34 14.72 3.84 14.26
C MET A 34 15.94 4.03 15.16
N ARG A 35 15.84 4.88 16.20
CA ARG A 35 16.93 5.12 17.17
C ARG A 35 17.23 3.90 18.03
N ALA A 36 16.23 3.10 18.34
CA ALA A 36 16.37 1.83 19.05
C ALA A 36 17.07 0.73 18.22
N GLY A 37 17.39 1.00 16.94
CA GLY A 37 18.14 0.07 16.09
C GLY A 37 17.29 -0.92 15.29
N ASN A 38 15.97 -0.75 15.27
CA ASN A 38 15.03 -1.60 14.51
C ASN A 38 15.05 -1.27 13.00
N ASN A 39 16.24 -1.34 12.39
CA ASN A 39 16.52 -0.92 11.02
C ASN A 39 16.95 -2.08 10.11
N GLN A 40 16.81 -3.32 10.59
CA GLN A 40 17.22 -4.53 9.87
C GLN A 40 16.02 -5.22 9.23
N TYR A 41 16.32 -6.16 8.34
CA TYR A 41 15.30 -6.97 7.69
C TYR A 41 14.44 -7.72 8.71
N VAL A 42 13.14 -7.73 8.43
CA VAL A 42 12.17 -8.60 9.07
C VAL A 42 11.94 -9.84 8.21
N HIS A 43 11.06 -10.74 8.65
CA HIS A 43 10.64 -11.88 7.84
C HIS A 43 10.14 -11.45 6.45
N MET A 44 10.29 -12.29 5.44
CA MET A 44 9.98 -11.93 4.04
C MET A 44 8.53 -11.47 3.82
N ASN A 45 7.58 -12.07 4.56
CA ASN A 45 6.16 -11.69 4.52
C ASN A 45 5.86 -10.39 5.28
N GLY A 46 6.83 -9.82 5.99
CA GLY A 46 6.69 -8.64 6.84
C GLY A 46 6.76 -8.95 8.34
N LEU A 47 6.84 -7.88 9.13
CA LEU A 47 6.90 -7.91 10.60
C LEU A 47 5.66 -8.62 11.19
N GLN A 48 5.88 -9.58 12.08
CA GLN A 48 4.82 -10.41 12.65
C GLN A 48 3.71 -9.58 13.32
N SER A 49 4.08 -8.66 14.21
CA SER A 49 3.12 -7.83 14.95
C SER A 49 2.28 -6.93 14.05
N LEU A 50 2.84 -6.49 12.91
CA LEU A 50 2.08 -5.74 11.90
C LEU A 50 1.04 -6.64 11.22
N ARG A 51 1.41 -7.88 10.87
CA ARG A 51 0.48 -8.83 10.26
C ARG A 51 -0.65 -9.23 11.22
N GLU A 52 -0.34 -9.45 12.49
CA GLU A 52 -1.35 -9.72 13.54
C GLU A 52 -2.33 -8.55 13.71
N ALA A 53 -1.82 -7.32 13.82
CA ALA A 53 -2.67 -6.13 13.91
C ALA A 53 -3.56 -5.92 12.68
N LEU A 54 -3.09 -6.30 11.49
CA LEU A 54 -3.89 -6.27 10.27
C LEU A 54 -4.97 -7.37 10.26
N ALA A 55 -4.67 -8.57 10.75
CA ALA A 55 -5.66 -9.63 10.90
C ALA A 55 -6.79 -9.23 11.86
N GLU A 56 -6.44 -8.62 13.01
CA GLU A 56 -7.41 -8.06 13.95
C GLU A 56 -8.26 -6.96 13.32
N LYS A 57 -7.63 -6.06 12.54
CA LYS A 57 -8.35 -5.00 11.82
C LYS A 57 -9.34 -5.56 10.80
N VAL A 58 -8.96 -6.61 10.06
CA VAL A 58 -9.85 -7.28 9.10
C VAL A 58 -11.02 -7.93 9.84
N LYS A 59 -10.77 -8.61 10.96
CA LYS A 59 -11.83 -9.18 11.79
C LYS A 59 -12.79 -8.11 12.31
N TYR A 60 -12.25 -6.98 12.77
CA TYR A 60 -13.07 -5.88 13.27
C TYR A 60 -13.94 -5.23 12.19
N LEU A 61 -13.39 -4.99 10.98
CA LEU A 61 -14.09 -4.29 9.91
C LEU A 61 -15.06 -5.18 9.12
N TYR A 62 -14.72 -6.47 8.97
CA TYR A 62 -15.37 -7.37 8.03
C TYR A 62 -15.85 -8.67 8.66
N GLU A 63 -15.75 -8.82 9.98
CA GLU A 63 -16.12 -10.03 10.74
C GLU A 63 -15.46 -11.33 10.25
N THR A 64 -14.37 -11.19 9.47
CA THR A 64 -13.67 -12.29 8.81
C THR A 64 -12.37 -12.61 9.55
N ASP A 65 -12.18 -13.87 9.91
CA ASP A 65 -10.92 -14.34 10.50
C ASP A 65 -9.91 -14.62 9.38
N ILE A 66 -8.73 -14.03 9.48
CA ILE A 66 -7.60 -14.30 8.57
C ILE A 66 -6.34 -14.70 9.35
N ASP A 67 -5.58 -15.67 8.82
CA ASP A 67 -4.33 -16.13 9.39
C ASP A 67 -3.19 -15.15 9.02
N ALA A 68 -2.64 -14.49 10.04
CA ALA A 68 -1.58 -13.49 9.85
C ALA A 68 -0.30 -14.05 9.19
N ASN A 69 -0.04 -15.36 9.26
CA ASN A 69 1.15 -16.00 8.70
C ASN A 69 0.92 -16.51 7.29
N ALA A 70 -0.27 -17.04 7.00
CA ALA A 70 -0.60 -17.66 5.72
C ALA A 70 -1.26 -16.71 4.72
N GLU A 71 -2.00 -15.70 5.19
CA GLU A 71 -2.92 -14.90 4.35
C GLU A 71 -2.53 -13.42 4.25
N ILE A 72 -1.42 -13.00 4.88
CA ILE A 72 -0.93 -11.62 4.84
C ILE A 72 0.52 -11.55 4.38
N THR A 73 0.78 -10.77 3.33
CA THR A 73 2.12 -10.36 2.89
C THR A 73 2.18 -8.84 2.82
N ILE A 74 3.14 -8.24 3.55
CA ILE A 74 3.39 -6.80 3.53
C ILE A 74 4.15 -6.42 2.27
N THR A 75 3.70 -5.36 1.59
CA THR A 75 4.31 -4.83 0.37
C THR A 75 4.58 -3.33 0.48
N PRO A 76 5.49 -2.76 -0.34
CA PRO A 76 5.73 -1.32 -0.44
C PRO A 76 4.55 -0.56 -1.08
N GLY A 77 3.44 -0.44 -0.35
CA GLY A 77 2.25 0.27 -0.80
C GLY A 77 1.37 -0.52 -1.78
N GLY A 78 0.17 0.02 -2.03
CA GLY A 78 -0.87 -0.65 -2.82
C GLY A 78 -0.49 -0.91 -4.28
N THR A 79 0.24 0.02 -4.92
CA THR A 79 0.72 -0.14 -6.30
C THR A 79 1.59 -1.38 -6.46
N TYR A 80 2.51 -1.63 -5.52
CA TYR A 80 3.36 -2.82 -5.55
C TYR A 80 2.56 -4.09 -5.23
N ALA A 81 1.57 -4.00 -4.34
CA ALA A 81 0.65 -5.11 -4.05
C ALA A 81 -0.11 -5.55 -5.30
N ILE A 82 -0.66 -4.61 -6.08
CA ILE A 82 -1.38 -4.86 -7.32
C ILE A 82 -0.47 -5.57 -8.32
N TYR A 83 0.73 -5.03 -8.56
CA TYR A 83 1.70 -5.64 -9.47
C TYR A 83 2.05 -7.08 -9.04
N THR A 84 2.33 -7.27 -7.76
CA THR A 84 2.69 -8.59 -7.20
C THR A 84 1.54 -9.58 -7.38
N ALA A 85 0.30 -9.16 -7.10
CA ALA A 85 -0.86 -10.02 -7.25
C ALA A 85 -1.08 -10.43 -8.71
N PHE A 86 -1.05 -9.47 -9.65
CA PHE A 86 -1.28 -9.74 -11.07
C PHE A 86 -0.19 -10.64 -11.66
N THR A 87 1.08 -10.33 -11.41
CA THR A 87 2.20 -11.14 -11.93
C THR A 87 2.29 -12.53 -11.30
N ALA A 88 1.72 -12.73 -10.12
CA ALA A 88 1.66 -14.04 -9.47
C ALA A 88 0.56 -14.94 -10.04
N ILE A 89 -0.58 -14.38 -10.45
CA ILE A 89 -1.77 -15.16 -10.82
C ILE A 89 -2.07 -15.20 -12.32
N LEU A 90 -1.74 -14.14 -13.06
CA LEU A 90 -2.06 -14.03 -14.48
C LEU A 90 -1.07 -14.81 -15.34
N GLN A 91 -1.62 -15.45 -16.38
CA GLN A 91 -0.88 -16.15 -17.41
C GLN A 91 -1.14 -15.51 -18.78
N LYS A 92 -0.24 -15.78 -19.72
CA LYS A 92 -0.41 -15.31 -21.10
C LYS A 92 -1.71 -15.87 -21.70
N GLY A 93 -2.59 -14.97 -22.13
CA GLY A 93 -3.88 -15.31 -22.73
C GLY A 93 -5.06 -15.21 -21.76
N ASP A 94 -4.83 -14.94 -20.48
CA ASP A 94 -5.89 -14.61 -19.53
C ASP A 94 -6.56 -13.29 -19.91
N GLU A 95 -7.87 -13.19 -19.66
CA GLU A 95 -8.66 -11.97 -19.80
C GLU A 95 -8.94 -11.38 -18.41
N VAL A 96 -8.75 -10.06 -18.27
CA VAL A 96 -8.96 -9.34 -17.01
C VAL A 96 -10.06 -8.30 -17.19
N ILE A 97 -11.08 -8.35 -16.32
CA ILE A 97 -12.17 -7.35 -16.31
C ILE A 97 -11.70 -6.11 -15.55
N VAL A 98 -11.73 -4.95 -16.21
CA VAL A 98 -11.41 -3.65 -15.61
C VAL A 98 -12.63 -2.75 -15.66
N PHE A 99 -13.04 -2.23 -14.50
CA PHE A 99 -14.11 -1.24 -14.41
C PHE A 99 -13.53 0.17 -14.59
N GLU A 100 -14.11 0.93 -15.53
CA GLU A 100 -13.68 2.31 -15.82
C GLU A 100 -14.59 3.36 -15.17
N PRO A 101 -14.04 4.53 -14.76
CA PRO A 101 -12.61 4.91 -14.82
C PRO A 101 -11.77 4.12 -13.81
N ALA A 102 -10.58 3.68 -14.26
CA ALA A 102 -9.71 2.80 -13.49
C ALA A 102 -8.55 3.55 -12.84
N TYR A 103 -7.98 2.96 -11.80
CA TYR A 103 -6.69 3.39 -11.28
C TYR A 103 -5.61 3.15 -12.35
N ASP A 104 -4.71 4.11 -12.54
CA ASP A 104 -3.71 4.15 -13.62
C ASP A 104 -2.77 2.94 -13.61
N SER A 105 -2.56 2.33 -12.45
CA SER A 105 -1.71 1.16 -12.29
C SER A 105 -2.36 -0.16 -12.75
N TYR A 106 -3.64 -0.24 -13.08
CA TYR A 106 -4.25 -1.53 -13.40
C TYR A 106 -3.83 -2.05 -14.79
N ILE A 107 -4.17 -1.33 -15.84
CA ILE A 107 -3.94 -1.75 -17.25
C ILE A 107 -2.46 -2.04 -17.55
N PRO A 108 -1.49 -1.17 -17.16
CA PRO A 108 -0.08 -1.42 -17.46
C PRO A 108 0.52 -2.66 -16.79
N ASN A 109 -0.13 -3.21 -15.76
CA ASN A 109 0.31 -4.44 -15.09
C ASN A 109 -0.44 -5.69 -15.58
N ILE A 110 -1.39 -5.53 -16.50
CA ILE A 110 -2.13 -6.61 -17.17
C ILE A 110 -1.51 -6.90 -18.55
N GLU A 111 -1.07 -5.86 -19.25
CA GLU A 111 -0.53 -5.91 -20.62
C GLU A 111 0.92 -6.41 -20.74
#